data_AF-A0AAN6ZYG8-F1
#
_entry.id   AF-A0AAN6ZYG8-F1
#
_cell.length_a   1.000
_cell.length_b   1.000
_cell.length_c   1.000
_cell.angle_alpha   90.00
_cell.angle_beta   90.00
_cell.angle_gamma   90.00
#
_symmetry.space_group_name_H-M   'P 1'
#
loop_
_entity.id
_entity.type
_entity.pdbx_description
1 polymer ?
#
loop_
_entity_poly.entity_id
_entity_poly.type
_entity_poly.pdbx_seq_one_letter_code
_entity_poly.pdbx_strand_id
1 'polypeptide(L)'
;MSRANSPAKSDRPRKSTKANAAALRALQDLQQAPDHDYTIIKISEPISSALTQQPLSPSATTATRNSDVSDTATTTTAAPTPASLDADLAHYRELFSKLRFSYVEQVTKEKFIRAIVGDPPLIVTPQENADLEAGNAAAKAELKALKVEVAGMVAGLETRGRALVGRYERVRREREMVGRLPGEIGLLEGRVGELKAATAAMMMTTTEKGDEARYGMNMPLGKTLELVDGKREEVGALERQLELLGGQVPRKRKEMERLRGEVAALENRKMNSAAAAREAKRRRENAQGGVEDELEARGRWYRASETVLRQVLDLQG
;
A
#
# COMPACT_ATOMS: atom_id res chain seq x y z
N MET A 1 -6.83 -20.84 -52.29
CA MET A 1 -6.81 -21.21 -50.85
C MET A 1 -7.00 -19.94 -50.04
N SER A 2 -8.26 -19.58 -49.78
CA SER A 2 -8.65 -18.38 -49.04
C SER A 2 -8.87 -18.72 -47.58
N ARG A 3 -8.05 -18.18 -46.67
CA ARG A 3 -8.30 -18.23 -45.23
C ARG A 3 -8.93 -16.91 -44.81
N ALA A 4 -10.25 -16.93 -44.67
CA ALA A 4 -11.00 -15.90 -43.98
C ALA A 4 -10.63 -15.92 -42.49
N ASN A 5 -10.12 -14.80 -41.99
CA ASN A 5 -9.91 -14.57 -40.57
C ASN A 5 -11.22 -13.99 -40.02
N SER A 6 -11.95 -14.77 -39.23
CA SER A 6 -13.25 -14.39 -38.66
C SER A 6 -13.02 -13.69 -37.30
N PRO A 7 -13.54 -12.47 -37.06
CA PRO A 7 -13.42 -11.81 -35.77
C PRO A 7 -14.41 -12.41 -34.77
N ALA A 8 -13.90 -13.07 -33.73
CA ALA A 8 -14.71 -13.61 -32.64
C ALA A 8 -15.26 -12.46 -31.75
N LYS A 9 -16.60 -12.41 -31.68
CA LYS A 9 -17.47 -11.63 -30.79
C LYS A 9 -16.90 -11.36 -29.39
N SER A 10 -16.73 -10.08 -29.04
CA SER A 10 -16.50 -9.56 -27.69
C SER A 10 -17.82 -9.27 -26.92
N ASP A 11 -18.80 -10.16 -27.00
CA ASP A 11 -20.19 -9.88 -26.55
C ASP A 11 -20.47 -10.22 -25.06
N ARG A 12 -19.42 -10.41 -24.25
CA ARG A 12 -19.54 -10.80 -22.82
C ARG A 12 -19.73 -9.70 -21.76
N PRO A 13 -19.62 -8.37 -21.99
CA PRO A 13 -19.77 -7.42 -20.89
C PRO A 13 -21.23 -7.01 -20.57
N ARG A 14 -22.21 -7.23 -21.47
CA ARG A 14 -23.57 -6.67 -21.29
C ARG A 14 -24.45 -7.43 -20.28
N LYS A 15 -24.18 -8.72 -20.05
CA LYS A 15 -24.96 -9.52 -19.08
C LYS A 15 -24.52 -9.28 -17.63
N SER A 16 -23.23 -9.07 -17.38
CA SER A 16 -22.71 -8.79 -16.03
C SER A 16 -23.12 -7.41 -15.54
N THR A 17 -23.10 -6.38 -16.40
CA THR A 17 -23.48 -5.01 -16.00
C THR A 17 -24.95 -4.90 -15.62
N LYS A 18 -25.85 -5.60 -16.32
CA LYS A 18 -27.28 -5.61 -15.99
C LYS A 18 -27.58 -6.35 -14.69
N ALA A 19 -26.87 -7.45 -14.42
CA ALA A 19 -26.96 -8.19 -13.16
C ALA A 19 -26.41 -7.36 -11.97
N ASN A 20 -25.29 -6.67 -12.17
CA ASN A 20 -24.70 -5.80 -11.15
C ASN A 20 -25.58 -4.59 -10.85
N ALA A 21 -26.19 -3.98 -11.87
CA ALA A 21 -27.14 -2.88 -11.67
C ALA A 21 -28.42 -3.31 -10.94
N ALA A 22 -28.91 -4.53 -11.20
CA ALA A 22 -30.03 -5.10 -10.45
C ALA A 22 -29.66 -5.37 -8.98
N ALA A 23 -28.45 -5.89 -8.72
CA ALA A 23 -27.95 -6.11 -7.37
C ALA A 23 -27.78 -4.79 -6.58
N LEU A 24 -27.28 -3.73 -7.22
CA LEU A 24 -27.16 -2.40 -6.60
C LEU A 24 -28.53 -1.79 -6.27
N ARG A 25 -29.53 -1.94 -7.15
CA ARG A 25 -30.91 -1.52 -6.85
C ARG A 25 -31.50 -2.30 -5.68
N ALA A 26 -31.34 -3.62 -5.67
CA ALA A 26 -31.79 -4.43 -4.54
C ALA A 26 -31.11 -4.02 -3.22
N LEU A 27 -29.81 -3.69 -3.25
CA LEU A 27 -29.10 -3.17 -2.08
C LEU A 27 -29.62 -1.81 -1.61
N GLN A 28 -29.99 -0.93 -2.55
CA GLN A 28 -30.55 0.38 -2.28
C GLN A 28 -31.98 0.29 -1.72
N ASP A 29 -32.80 -0.62 -2.25
CA ASP A 29 -34.13 -0.92 -1.70
C ASP A 29 -34.01 -1.48 -0.26
N LEU A 30 -33.01 -2.34 -0.01
CA LEU A 30 -32.66 -2.82 1.34
C LEU A 30 -32.06 -1.73 2.25
N GLN A 31 -31.54 -0.61 1.70
CA GLN A 31 -31.03 0.54 2.48
C GLN A 31 -32.16 1.52 2.80
N GLN A 32 -33.17 1.59 1.94
CA GLN A 32 -34.36 2.43 2.12
C GLN A 32 -35.42 1.74 2.98
N ALA A 33 -35.37 0.41 3.09
CA ALA A 33 -36.08 -0.31 4.13
C ALA A 33 -35.61 0.22 5.51
N PRO A 34 -36.54 0.54 6.43
CA PRO A 34 -36.22 1.17 7.71
C PRO A 34 -35.20 0.32 8.48
N ASP A 35 -34.26 0.97 9.20
CA ASP A 35 -33.14 0.41 9.96
C ASP A 35 -33.51 -0.79 10.86
N HIS A 36 -33.66 -1.96 10.24
CA HIS A 36 -33.82 -3.23 10.93
C HIS A 36 -32.45 -3.76 11.33
N ASP A 37 -31.82 -3.09 12.29
CA ASP A 37 -30.87 -3.81 13.13
C ASP A 37 -31.67 -4.89 13.84
N TYR A 38 -31.45 -6.16 13.47
CA TYR A 38 -32.10 -7.30 14.09
C TYR A 38 -31.49 -7.57 15.47
N THR A 39 -31.64 -6.62 16.39
CA THR A 39 -31.29 -6.82 17.80
C THR A 39 -32.50 -7.39 18.52
N ILE A 40 -32.25 -8.32 19.44
CA ILE A 40 -33.29 -8.96 20.27
C ILE A 40 -34.18 -7.88 20.91
N ILE A 41 -33.59 -6.75 21.31
CA ILE A 41 -34.26 -5.60 21.89
C ILE A 41 -35.29 -4.99 20.92
N LYS A 42 -34.91 -4.69 19.67
CA LYS A 42 -35.82 -4.14 18.64
C LYS A 42 -36.91 -5.14 18.21
N ILE A 43 -36.60 -6.44 18.25
CA ILE A 43 -37.57 -7.51 17.95
C ILE A 43 -38.56 -7.70 19.11
N SER A 44 -38.12 -7.47 20.35
CA SER A 44 -38.95 -7.56 21.56
C SER A 44 -39.76 -6.29 21.84
N GLU A 45 -39.41 -5.16 21.23
CA GLU A 45 -40.08 -3.87 21.44
C GLU A 45 -41.61 -3.92 21.23
N PRO A 46 -42.16 -4.57 20.18
CA PRO A 46 -43.61 -4.70 20.00
C PRO A 46 -44.29 -5.52 21.12
N ILE A 47 -43.57 -6.48 21.71
CA ILE A 47 -44.06 -7.34 22.80
C ILE A 47 -44.04 -6.54 24.11
N SER A 48 -42.95 -5.83 24.38
CA SER A 48 -42.80 -4.98 25.56
C SER A 48 -43.79 -3.80 25.54
N SER A 49 -44.00 -3.16 24.39
CA SER A 49 -44.97 -2.07 24.25
C SER A 49 -46.41 -2.54 24.46
N ALA A 50 -46.75 -3.76 24.01
CA ALA A 50 -48.08 -4.33 24.22
C ALA A 50 -48.34 -4.67 25.71
N LEU A 51 -47.30 -5.09 26.45
CA LEU A 51 -47.39 -5.37 27.87
C LEU A 51 -47.60 -4.09 28.70
N THR A 52 -46.98 -2.98 28.30
CA THR A 52 -47.13 -1.66 28.94
C THR A 52 -48.47 -1.00 28.62
N GLN A 53 -49.08 -1.34 27.48
CA GLN A 53 -50.33 -0.72 27.01
C GLN A 53 -51.61 -1.41 27.49
N GLN A 54 -51.55 -2.43 28.35
CA GLN A 54 -52.76 -3.02 28.93
C GLN A 54 -53.31 -2.07 30.02
N PRO A 55 -54.40 -1.30 29.78
CA PRO A 55 -54.93 -0.40 30.78
C PRO A 55 -55.71 -1.24 31.79
N LEU A 56 -55.34 -1.16 33.07
CA LEU A 56 -56.22 -1.58 34.16
C LEU A 56 -57.54 -0.80 34.01
N SER A 57 -58.62 -1.53 33.74
CA SER A 57 -59.98 -0.98 33.87
C SER A 57 -60.25 -0.66 35.35
N PRO A 58 -60.72 0.56 35.70
CA PRO A 58 -61.00 0.90 37.08
C PRO A 58 -62.45 0.56 37.41
N SER A 59 -62.75 -0.71 37.72
CA SER A 59 -63.99 -1.05 38.42
C SER A 59 -63.95 -2.46 39.00
N ALA A 60 -63.70 -2.57 40.30
CA ALA A 60 -64.39 -3.48 41.23
C ALA A 60 -63.72 -3.42 42.60
N THR A 61 -64.44 -2.83 43.54
CA THR A 61 -64.25 -2.96 44.98
C THR A 61 -64.28 -4.44 45.40
N THR A 62 -63.23 -4.94 46.05
CA THR A 62 -63.30 -5.85 47.22
C THR A 62 -61.89 -6.19 47.70
N ALA A 63 -61.66 -5.99 48.99
CA ALA A 63 -60.42 -6.30 49.67
C ALA A 63 -60.12 -7.80 49.65
N THR A 64 -58.94 -8.19 49.16
CA THR A 64 -58.18 -9.33 49.69
C THR A 64 -56.70 -8.98 49.65
N ARG A 65 -56.01 -9.24 50.76
CA ARG A 65 -54.57 -9.02 50.95
C ARG A 65 -53.81 -10.01 50.06
N ASN A 66 -53.05 -9.55 49.09
CA ASN A 66 -51.99 -10.33 48.45
C ASN A 66 -50.82 -9.42 48.06
N SER A 67 -49.75 -9.58 48.84
CA SER A 67 -48.33 -9.36 48.51
C SER A 67 -47.98 -8.36 47.39
N ASP A 68 -47.38 -7.27 47.84
CA ASP A 68 -46.47 -6.35 47.14
C ASP A 68 -45.31 -7.09 46.44
N VAL A 69 -45.58 -7.67 45.25
CA VAL A 69 -44.59 -8.33 44.38
C VAL A 69 -44.67 -7.82 42.93
N SER A 70 -45.71 -7.06 42.58
CA SER A 70 -45.94 -6.61 41.20
C SER A 70 -45.39 -5.22 40.86
N ASP A 71 -44.91 -4.43 41.84
CA ASP A 71 -44.48 -3.03 41.58
C ASP A 71 -43.05 -2.88 41.04
N THR A 72 -42.29 -3.96 40.89
CA THR A 72 -40.94 -3.91 40.29
C THR A 72 -40.94 -3.95 38.76
N ALA A 73 -42.08 -4.26 38.12
CA ALA A 73 -42.22 -4.11 36.66
C ALA A 73 -42.20 -2.64 36.21
N THR A 74 -42.39 -1.70 37.14
CA THR A 74 -42.45 -0.25 36.87
C THR A 74 -41.09 0.45 37.00
N THR A 75 -40.04 -0.24 37.49
CA THR A 75 -38.68 0.33 37.60
C THR A 75 -37.79 0.08 36.38
N THR A 76 -38.28 -0.67 35.37
CA THR A 76 -37.58 -0.96 34.11
C THR A 76 -37.76 0.15 33.05
N THR A 77 -37.74 1.42 33.47
CA THR A 77 -37.83 2.57 32.55
C THR A 77 -36.52 2.91 31.84
N ALA A 78 -35.44 2.19 32.16
CA ALA A 78 -34.19 2.25 31.38
C ALA A 78 -34.26 1.22 30.25
N ALA A 79 -34.03 1.67 29.01
CA ALA A 79 -34.00 0.82 27.82
C ALA A 79 -33.23 -0.49 28.10
N PRO A 80 -33.81 -1.67 27.78
CA PRO A 80 -33.21 -2.94 28.12
C PRO A 80 -31.84 -3.03 27.44
N THR A 81 -30.79 -3.07 28.25
CA THR A 81 -29.43 -3.33 27.77
C THR A 81 -29.20 -4.84 27.83
N PRO A 82 -28.34 -5.41 26.98
CA PRO A 82 -28.09 -6.86 26.99
C PRO A 82 -27.62 -7.36 28.37
N ALA A 83 -26.88 -6.54 29.12
CA ALA A 83 -26.47 -6.87 30.48
C ALA A 83 -27.60 -6.81 31.52
N SER A 84 -28.62 -5.97 31.33
CA SER A 84 -29.79 -5.93 32.23
C SER A 84 -30.71 -7.12 32.02
N LEU A 85 -30.84 -7.62 30.79
CA LEU A 85 -31.65 -8.81 30.50
C LEU A 85 -31.13 -10.07 31.20
N ASP A 86 -29.82 -10.28 31.23
CA ASP A 86 -29.23 -11.44 31.92
C ASP A 86 -29.44 -11.36 33.45
N ALA A 87 -29.34 -10.15 34.02
CA ALA A 87 -29.61 -9.91 35.43
C ALA A 87 -31.10 -10.15 35.77
N ASP A 88 -32.01 -9.67 34.92
CA ASP A 88 -33.45 -9.88 35.08
C ASP A 88 -33.82 -11.37 35.00
N LEU A 89 -33.25 -12.11 34.04
CA LEU A 89 -33.47 -13.56 33.91
C LEU A 89 -32.96 -14.32 35.14
N ALA A 90 -31.82 -13.93 35.71
CA ALA A 90 -31.31 -14.51 36.94
C ALA A 90 -32.23 -14.22 38.14
N HIS A 91 -32.68 -12.96 38.27
CA HIS A 91 -33.63 -12.55 39.31
C HIS A 91 -34.96 -13.32 39.21
N TYR A 92 -35.56 -13.41 38.02
CA TYR A 92 -36.81 -14.16 37.84
C TYR A 92 -36.64 -15.64 38.12
N ARG A 93 -35.51 -16.25 37.74
CA ARG A 93 -35.21 -17.65 38.06
C ARG A 93 -35.18 -17.87 39.57
N GLU A 94 -34.56 -16.97 40.32
CA GLU A 94 -34.54 -17.04 41.78
C GLU A 94 -35.93 -16.83 42.38
N LEU A 95 -36.67 -15.80 41.93
CA LEU A 95 -38.03 -15.50 42.37
C LEU A 95 -38.97 -16.69 42.15
N PHE A 96 -39.00 -17.26 40.95
CA PHE A 96 -39.84 -18.41 40.64
C PHE A 96 -39.43 -19.65 41.41
N SER A 97 -38.14 -19.83 41.71
CA SER A 97 -37.69 -20.94 42.56
C SER A 97 -38.23 -20.81 43.99
N LYS A 98 -38.20 -19.59 44.56
CA LYS A 98 -38.75 -19.28 45.89
C LYS A 98 -40.28 -19.44 45.92
N LEU A 99 -40.96 -18.91 44.90
CA LEU A 99 -42.41 -18.99 44.78
C LEU A 99 -42.87 -20.45 44.64
N ARG A 100 -42.19 -21.24 43.80
CA ARG A 100 -42.46 -22.67 43.66
C ARG A 100 -42.27 -23.42 44.98
N PHE A 101 -41.20 -23.13 45.73
CA PHE A 101 -40.96 -23.75 47.03
C PHE A 101 -42.09 -23.41 48.03
N SER A 102 -42.40 -22.11 48.18
CA SER A 102 -43.46 -21.64 49.07
C SER A 102 -44.83 -22.24 48.72
N TYR A 103 -45.16 -22.32 47.43
CA TYR A 103 -46.43 -22.89 46.98
C TYR A 103 -46.53 -24.39 47.29
N VAL A 104 -45.50 -25.16 46.96
CA VAL A 104 -45.48 -26.60 47.24
C VAL A 104 -45.54 -26.85 48.74
N GLU A 105 -44.81 -26.08 49.54
CA GLU A 105 -44.86 -26.17 51.00
C GLU A 105 -46.26 -25.84 51.55
N GLN A 106 -46.89 -24.77 51.07
CA GLN A 106 -48.24 -24.40 51.51
C GLN A 106 -49.28 -25.45 51.13
N VAL A 107 -49.29 -25.89 49.87
CA VAL A 107 -50.25 -26.90 49.39
C VAL A 107 -50.07 -28.22 50.12
N THR A 108 -48.83 -28.62 50.42
CA THR A 108 -48.57 -29.85 51.18
C THR A 108 -48.99 -29.72 52.64
N LYS A 109 -48.74 -28.58 53.29
CA LYS A 109 -49.23 -28.28 54.64
C LYS A 109 -50.76 -28.33 54.72
N GLU A 110 -51.45 -27.65 53.80
CA GLU A 110 -52.90 -27.66 53.75
C GLU A 110 -53.47 -29.05 53.48
N LYS A 111 -52.90 -29.78 52.52
CA LYS A 111 -53.32 -31.15 52.19
C LYS A 111 -53.11 -32.10 53.38
N PHE A 112 -52.01 -31.94 54.12
CA PHE A 112 -51.73 -32.72 55.32
C PHE A 112 -52.74 -32.43 56.44
N ILE A 113 -53.01 -31.16 56.73
CA ILE A 113 -54.02 -30.78 57.73
C ILE A 113 -55.40 -31.33 57.33
N ARG A 114 -55.78 -31.21 56.06
CA ARG A 114 -57.05 -31.73 55.55
C ARG A 114 -57.12 -33.26 55.60
N ALA A 115 -56.01 -33.97 55.41
CA ALA A 115 -55.96 -35.42 55.52
C ALA A 115 -56.14 -35.93 56.96
N ILE A 116 -55.68 -35.17 57.96
CA ILE A 116 -55.82 -35.50 59.39
C ILE A 116 -57.18 -35.09 59.94
N VAL A 117 -57.66 -33.90 59.55
CA VAL A 117 -58.88 -33.28 60.09
C VAL A 117 -60.13 -33.64 59.28
N GLY A 118 -59.96 -34.15 58.05
CA GLY A 118 -61.06 -34.60 57.21
C GLY A 118 -61.72 -35.87 57.75
N ASP A 119 -63.05 -35.95 57.64
CA ASP A 119 -63.84 -37.11 58.04
C ASP A 119 -64.44 -37.77 56.78
N PRO A 120 -64.01 -38.99 56.38
CA PRO A 120 -63.07 -39.88 57.06
C PRO A 120 -61.58 -39.52 56.86
N PRO A 121 -60.70 -39.84 57.84
CA PRO A 121 -59.27 -39.53 57.76
C PRO A 121 -58.60 -40.31 56.63
N LEU A 122 -57.78 -39.61 55.84
CA LEU A 122 -57.12 -40.20 54.68
C LEU A 122 -55.87 -40.97 55.13
N ILE A 123 -56.00 -42.29 55.31
CA ILE A 123 -54.87 -43.17 55.64
C ILE A 123 -54.27 -43.68 54.34
N VAL A 124 -53.09 -43.16 53.99
CA VAL A 124 -52.35 -43.63 52.81
C VAL A 124 -51.81 -45.04 53.07
N THR A 125 -52.18 -46.00 52.23
CA THR A 125 -51.68 -47.37 52.37
C THR A 125 -50.26 -47.49 51.83
N PRO A 126 -49.43 -48.44 52.33
CA PRO A 126 -48.09 -48.66 51.79
C PRO A 126 -48.12 -49.05 50.31
N GLN A 127 -49.20 -49.68 49.85
CA GLN A 127 -49.41 -50.02 48.43
C GLN A 127 -49.63 -48.75 47.59
N GLU A 128 -50.48 -47.83 48.02
CA GLU A 128 -50.69 -46.55 47.35
C GLU A 128 -49.39 -45.72 47.26
N ASN A 129 -48.57 -45.75 48.31
CA ASN A 129 -47.25 -45.12 48.27
C ASN A 129 -46.33 -45.77 47.23
N ALA A 130 -46.30 -47.10 47.16
CA ALA A 130 -45.50 -47.81 46.15
C ALA A 130 -45.95 -47.46 44.71
N ASP A 131 -47.26 -47.38 44.48
CA ASP A 131 -47.82 -47.02 43.18
C ASP A 131 -47.50 -45.55 42.81
N LEU A 132 -47.59 -44.62 43.78
CA LEU A 132 -47.21 -43.21 43.60
C LEU A 132 -45.71 -43.03 43.38
N GLU A 133 -44.87 -43.82 44.05
CA GLU A 133 -43.42 -43.83 43.84
C GLU A 133 -43.06 -44.31 42.44
N ALA A 134 -43.72 -45.39 41.97
CA ALA A 134 -43.55 -45.90 40.60
C ALA A 134 -43.96 -44.86 39.55
N GLY A 135 -45.13 -44.23 39.72
CA GLY A 135 -45.60 -43.15 38.83
C GLY A 135 -44.68 -41.93 38.83
N ASN A 136 -44.21 -41.50 40.01
CA ASN A 136 -43.24 -40.41 40.13
C ASN A 136 -41.89 -40.76 39.51
N ALA A 137 -41.44 -42.02 39.60
CA ALA A 137 -40.20 -42.46 38.97
C ALA A 137 -40.31 -42.39 37.44
N ALA A 138 -41.43 -42.85 36.87
CA ALA A 138 -41.72 -42.74 35.44
C ALA A 138 -41.76 -41.27 34.98
N ALA A 139 -42.56 -40.42 35.65
CA ALA A 139 -42.65 -39.00 35.33
C ALA A 139 -41.31 -38.26 35.49
N LYS A 140 -40.49 -38.63 36.49
CA LYS A 140 -39.12 -38.10 36.64
C LYS A 140 -38.20 -38.54 35.50
N ALA A 141 -38.34 -39.77 34.99
CA ALA A 141 -37.56 -40.25 33.87
C ALA A 141 -37.93 -39.50 32.58
N GLU A 142 -39.23 -39.32 32.31
CA GLU A 142 -39.72 -38.53 31.18
C GLU A 142 -39.25 -37.07 31.26
N LEU A 143 -39.38 -36.43 32.43
CA LEU A 143 -38.91 -35.06 32.63
C LEU A 143 -37.40 -34.92 32.42
N LYS A 144 -36.61 -35.93 32.81
CA LYS A 144 -35.15 -35.95 32.56
C LYS A 144 -34.86 -36.07 31.07
N ALA A 145 -35.56 -36.95 30.34
CA ALA A 145 -35.42 -37.09 28.90
C ALA A 145 -35.74 -35.77 28.18
N LEU A 146 -36.87 -35.14 28.52
CA LEU A 146 -37.30 -33.88 27.94
C LEU A 146 -36.31 -32.73 28.26
N LYS A 147 -35.76 -32.69 29.48
CA LYS A 147 -34.72 -31.72 29.85
C LYS A 147 -33.46 -31.86 29.01
N VAL A 148 -33.02 -33.09 28.73
CA VAL A 148 -31.85 -33.35 27.89
C VAL A 148 -32.13 -32.92 26.45
N GLU A 149 -33.33 -33.21 25.93
CA GLU A 149 -33.75 -32.79 24.60
C GLU A 149 -33.78 -31.25 24.47
N VAL A 150 -34.44 -30.56 25.42
CA VAL A 150 -34.51 -29.10 25.44
C VAL A 150 -33.12 -28.48 25.57
N ALA A 151 -32.25 -29.02 26.43
CA ALA A 151 -30.88 -28.55 26.54
C ALA A 151 -30.11 -28.70 25.22
N GLY A 152 -30.30 -29.82 24.50
CA GLY A 152 -29.75 -30.04 23.16
C GLY A 152 -30.27 -29.04 22.13
N MET A 153 -31.59 -28.76 22.14
CA MET A 153 -32.20 -27.76 21.26
C MET A 153 -31.64 -26.36 21.52
N VAL A 154 -31.50 -25.96 22.79
CA VAL A 154 -30.93 -24.66 23.18
C VAL A 154 -29.48 -24.54 22.71
N ALA A 155 -28.63 -25.55 22.96
CA ALA A 155 -27.25 -25.54 22.48
C ALA A 155 -27.17 -25.47 20.94
N GLY A 156 -28.08 -26.16 20.25
CA GLY A 156 -28.22 -26.11 18.80
C GLY A 156 -28.64 -24.71 18.30
N LEU A 157 -29.55 -24.05 19.00
CA LEU A 157 -29.97 -22.68 18.70
C LEU A 157 -28.85 -21.67 18.93
N GLU A 158 -28.10 -21.78 20.03
CA GLU A 158 -26.97 -20.90 20.28
C GLU A 158 -25.88 -21.04 19.21
N THR A 159 -25.58 -22.27 18.79
CA THR A 159 -24.58 -22.53 17.75
C THR A 159 -25.02 -21.94 16.41
N ARG A 160 -26.30 -22.12 16.04
CA ARG A 160 -26.89 -21.50 14.85
C ARG A 160 -26.92 -19.98 14.96
N GLY A 161 -27.23 -19.43 16.14
CA GLY A 161 -27.22 -18.00 16.42
C GLY A 161 -25.83 -17.39 16.21
N ARG A 162 -24.79 -18.00 16.80
CA ARG A 162 -23.39 -17.59 16.60
C ARG A 162 -22.96 -17.64 15.14
N ALA A 163 -23.34 -18.70 14.43
CA ALA A 163 -23.06 -18.83 12.99
C ALA A 163 -23.80 -17.78 12.15
N LEU A 164 -25.05 -17.47 12.50
CA LEU A 164 -25.86 -16.44 11.84
C LEU A 164 -25.26 -15.05 12.02
N VAL A 165 -24.83 -14.70 13.24
CA VAL A 165 -24.14 -13.43 13.52
C VAL A 165 -22.89 -13.30 12.65
N GLY A 166 -22.05 -14.34 12.58
CA GLY A 166 -20.86 -14.34 11.74
C GLY A 166 -21.16 -14.16 10.24
N ARG A 167 -22.25 -14.75 9.74
CA ARG A 167 -22.72 -14.57 8.35
C ARG A 167 -23.26 -13.17 8.10
N TYR A 168 -24.05 -12.65 9.04
CA TYR A 168 -24.62 -11.29 8.96
C TYR A 168 -23.52 -10.23 8.89
N GLU A 169 -22.51 -10.31 9.77
CA GLU A 169 -21.37 -9.40 9.77
C GLU A 169 -20.56 -9.46 8.47
N ARG A 170 -20.43 -10.65 7.86
CA ARG A 170 -19.78 -10.79 6.56
C ARG A 170 -20.57 -10.09 5.46
N VAL A 171 -21.87 -10.37 5.37
CA VAL A 171 -22.75 -9.76 4.36
C VAL A 171 -22.80 -8.25 4.53
N ARG A 172 -22.81 -7.75 5.76
CA ARG A 172 -22.74 -6.32 6.07
C ARG A 172 -21.47 -5.67 5.52
N ARG A 173 -20.30 -6.26 5.78
CA ARG A 173 -19.02 -5.77 5.24
C ARG A 173 -18.96 -5.82 3.72
N GLU A 174 -19.43 -6.92 3.12
CA GLU A 174 -19.50 -7.06 1.66
C GLU A 174 -20.44 -6.01 1.04
N ARG A 175 -21.56 -5.71 1.70
CA ARG A 175 -22.49 -4.65 1.30
C ARG A 175 -21.85 -3.27 1.34
N GLU A 176 -21.13 -2.93 2.39
CA GLU A 176 -20.41 -1.65 2.50
C GLU A 176 -19.37 -1.50 1.36
N MET A 177 -18.63 -2.57 1.07
CA MET A 177 -17.68 -2.61 -0.04
C MET A 177 -18.38 -2.40 -1.39
N VAL A 178 -19.48 -3.13 -1.66
CA VAL A 178 -20.25 -3.00 -2.91
C VAL A 178 -20.87 -1.61 -3.04
N GLY A 179 -21.26 -0.97 -1.93
CA GLY A 179 -21.74 0.42 -1.94
C GLY A 179 -20.67 1.44 -2.33
N ARG A 180 -19.40 1.19 -2.00
CA ARG A 180 -18.28 2.10 -2.30
C ARG A 180 -17.75 1.95 -3.74
N LEU A 181 -17.78 0.75 -4.30
CA LEU A 181 -17.21 0.44 -5.62
C LEU A 181 -17.73 1.33 -6.77
N PRO A 182 -19.03 1.65 -6.90
CA PRO A 182 -19.52 2.52 -7.96
C PRO A 182 -18.89 3.92 -7.96
N GLY A 183 -18.67 4.49 -6.77
CA GLY A 183 -17.99 5.78 -6.63
C GLY A 183 -16.54 5.72 -7.07
N GLU A 184 -15.82 4.66 -6.69
CA GLU A 184 -14.44 4.45 -7.12
C GLU A 184 -14.32 4.22 -8.63
N ILE A 185 -15.23 3.43 -9.22
CA ILE A 185 -15.28 3.20 -10.66
C ILE A 185 -15.51 4.52 -11.39
N GLY A 186 -16.46 5.35 -10.95
CA GLY A 186 -16.69 6.66 -11.54
C GLY A 186 -15.47 7.58 -11.48
N LEU A 187 -14.74 7.58 -10.36
CA LEU A 187 -13.49 8.34 -10.21
C LEU A 187 -12.39 7.83 -11.15
N LEU A 188 -12.23 6.50 -11.28
CA LEU A 188 -11.26 5.91 -12.20
C LEU A 188 -11.62 6.19 -13.66
N GLU A 189 -12.89 6.06 -14.03
CA GLU A 189 -13.38 6.38 -15.37
C GLU A 189 -13.15 7.86 -15.72
N GLY A 190 -13.39 8.77 -14.77
CA GLY A 190 -13.05 10.19 -14.90
C GLY A 190 -11.57 10.42 -15.17
N ARG A 191 -10.68 9.84 -14.34
CA ARG A 191 -9.22 9.94 -14.53
C ARG A 191 -8.74 9.34 -15.85
N VAL A 192 -9.32 8.21 -16.29
CA VAL A 192 -9.01 7.62 -17.59
C VAL A 192 -9.47 8.55 -18.72
N GLY A 193 -10.63 9.20 -18.57
CA GLY A 193 -11.11 10.23 -19.49
C GLY A 193 -10.15 11.41 -19.58
N GLU A 194 -9.70 11.94 -18.44
CA GLU A 194 -8.71 13.02 -18.35
C GLU A 194 -7.37 12.64 -18.99
N LEU A 195 -6.85 11.45 -18.70
CA LEU A 195 -5.60 10.96 -19.30
C LEU A 195 -5.74 10.78 -20.81
N LYS A 196 -6.87 10.26 -21.29
CA LYS A 196 -7.14 10.15 -22.73
C LYS A 196 -7.26 11.52 -23.39
N ALA A 197 -7.91 12.48 -22.74
CA ALA A 197 -8.01 13.84 -23.24
C ALA A 197 -6.64 14.54 -23.24
N ALA A 198 -5.84 14.37 -22.19
CA ALA A 198 -4.48 14.93 -22.10
C ALA A 198 -3.55 14.34 -23.16
N THR A 199 -3.59 13.01 -23.36
CA THR A 199 -2.81 12.35 -24.44
C THR A 199 -3.27 12.79 -25.83
N ALA A 200 -4.58 12.94 -26.07
CA ALA A 200 -5.11 13.45 -27.33
C ALA A 200 -4.74 14.94 -27.56
N ALA A 201 -4.81 15.77 -26.52
CA ALA A 201 -4.40 17.18 -26.57
C ALA A 201 -2.89 17.33 -26.78
N MET A 202 -2.08 16.46 -26.16
CA MET A 202 -0.65 16.38 -26.39
C MET A 202 -0.35 15.95 -27.83
N MET A 203 -1.11 15.00 -28.39
CA MET A 203 -1.02 14.63 -29.81
C MET A 203 -1.41 15.77 -30.77
N MET A 204 -2.41 16.59 -30.41
CA MET A 204 -2.92 17.67 -31.27
C MET A 204 -2.00 18.90 -31.26
N THR A 205 -1.51 19.32 -30.09
CA THR A 205 -0.66 20.51 -29.92
C THR A 205 0.77 20.35 -30.44
N THR A 206 1.26 19.12 -30.62
CA THR A 206 2.61 18.84 -31.16
C THR A 206 2.65 18.63 -32.68
N THR A 207 1.54 18.83 -33.39
CA THR A 207 1.51 18.72 -34.88
C THR A 207 2.22 19.90 -35.56
N GLU A 208 2.45 21.02 -34.86
CA GLU A 208 2.95 22.25 -35.51
C GLU A 208 4.46 22.51 -35.33
N LYS A 209 5.15 21.90 -34.35
CA LYS A 209 6.61 22.11 -34.16
C LYS A 209 7.30 20.89 -33.53
N GLY A 210 7.98 20.08 -34.35
CA GLY A 210 9.08 19.20 -33.90
C GLY A 210 8.83 17.70 -34.06
N ASP A 211 8.88 17.20 -35.30
CA ASP A 211 8.69 15.78 -35.61
C ASP A 211 9.80 14.85 -35.10
N GLU A 212 11.00 15.33 -34.71
CA GLU A 212 12.09 14.46 -34.25
C GLU A 212 11.97 14.04 -32.78
N ALA A 213 11.50 14.92 -31.89
CA ALA A 213 11.21 14.56 -30.49
C ALA A 213 9.96 13.65 -30.38
N ARG A 214 9.11 13.68 -31.41
CA ARG A 214 7.82 12.99 -31.53
C ARG A 214 7.96 11.46 -31.64
N TYR A 215 9.00 10.99 -32.32
CA TYR A 215 9.27 9.56 -32.43
C TYR A 215 9.86 8.97 -31.15
N GLY A 216 10.51 9.75 -30.28
CA GLY A 216 11.12 9.23 -29.06
C GLY A 216 10.13 8.84 -27.96
N MET A 217 9.08 9.64 -27.74
CA MET A 217 8.16 9.45 -26.59
C MET A 217 6.90 8.64 -26.91
N ASN A 218 6.53 8.50 -28.19
CA ASN A 218 5.31 7.79 -28.61
C ASN A 218 5.62 6.53 -29.46
N MET A 219 6.85 6.00 -29.39
CA MET A 219 7.14 4.73 -30.06
C MET A 219 6.54 3.55 -29.29
N PRO A 220 5.92 2.58 -29.99
CA PRO A 220 5.48 1.35 -29.36
C PRO A 220 6.70 0.63 -28.74
N LEU A 221 6.48 -0.02 -27.60
CA LEU A 221 7.54 -0.63 -26.78
C LEU A 221 8.49 -1.55 -27.57
N GLY A 222 7.99 -2.25 -28.61
CA GLY A 222 8.85 -3.07 -29.47
C GLY A 222 9.90 -2.25 -30.22
N LYS A 223 9.51 -1.10 -30.78
CA LYS A 223 10.40 -0.24 -31.56
C LYS A 223 11.41 0.50 -30.67
N THR A 224 11.06 0.78 -29.41
CA THR A 224 12.01 1.35 -28.45
C THR A 224 13.05 0.33 -28.02
N LEU A 225 12.68 -0.93 -27.84
CA LEU A 225 13.63 -2.01 -27.54
C LEU A 225 14.63 -2.22 -28.70
N GLU A 226 14.15 -2.27 -29.93
CA GLU A 226 15.03 -2.36 -31.12
C GLU A 226 16.01 -1.18 -31.20
N LEU A 227 15.55 0.04 -30.91
CA LEU A 227 16.40 1.23 -30.94
C LEU A 227 17.42 1.24 -29.78
N VAL A 228 17.04 0.74 -28.61
CA VAL A 228 17.95 0.57 -27.46
C VAL A 228 19.02 -0.46 -27.79
N ASP A 229 18.67 -1.58 -28.41
CA ASP A 229 19.62 -2.61 -28.78
C ASP A 229 20.58 -2.10 -29.87
N GLY A 230 20.08 -1.38 -30.89
CA GLY A 230 20.94 -0.71 -31.88
C GLY A 230 21.91 0.30 -31.25
N LYS A 231 21.46 1.10 -30.28
CA LYS A 231 22.35 2.02 -29.54
C LYS A 231 23.37 1.30 -28.68
N ARG A 232 23.03 0.15 -28.09
CA ARG A 232 24.00 -0.68 -27.36
C ARG A 232 25.08 -1.22 -28.27
N GLU A 233 24.73 -1.64 -29.48
CA GLU A 233 25.70 -2.09 -30.49
C GLU A 233 26.62 -0.95 -30.94
N GLU A 234 26.07 0.24 -31.18
CA GLU A 234 26.86 1.45 -31.50
C GLU A 234 27.84 1.80 -30.37
N VAL A 235 27.38 1.79 -29.12
CA VAL A 235 28.24 2.05 -27.94
C VAL A 235 29.33 0.99 -27.83
N GLY A 236 29.00 -0.30 -27.97
CA GLY A 236 29.99 -1.37 -27.94
C GLY A 236 30.98 -1.33 -29.12
N ALA A 237 30.61 -0.75 -30.26
CA ALA A 237 31.53 -0.48 -31.36
C ALA A 237 32.48 0.68 -31.04
N LEU A 238 31.96 1.77 -30.47
CA LEU A 238 32.75 2.92 -30.04
C LEU A 238 33.72 2.57 -28.91
N GLU A 239 33.31 1.74 -27.95
CA GLU A 239 34.18 1.26 -26.87
C GLU A 239 35.37 0.45 -27.41
N ARG A 240 35.13 -0.45 -28.39
CA ARG A 240 36.21 -1.19 -29.07
C ARG A 240 37.16 -0.26 -29.83
N GLN A 241 36.64 0.79 -30.47
CA GLN A 241 37.48 1.80 -31.12
C GLN A 241 38.30 2.60 -30.12
N LEU A 242 37.71 2.98 -28.98
CA LEU A 242 38.40 3.65 -27.88
C LEU A 242 39.49 2.76 -27.27
N GLU A 243 39.25 1.47 -27.12
CA GLU A 243 40.26 0.52 -26.64
C GLU A 243 41.44 0.40 -27.62
N LEU A 244 41.16 0.28 -28.92
CA LEU A 244 42.19 0.23 -29.96
C LEU A 244 43.02 1.51 -29.99
N LEU A 245 42.37 2.68 -29.98
CA LEU A 245 43.04 3.98 -29.95
C LEU A 245 43.80 4.17 -28.64
N GLY A 246 43.19 3.78 -27.51
CA GLY A 246 43.81 3.80 -26.18
C GLY A 246 45.10 2.97 -26.13
N GLY A 247 45.16 1.84 -26.85
CA GLY A 247 46.39 1.04 -27.01
C GLY A 247 47.45 1.69 -27.92
N GLN A 248 47.06 2.52 -28.89
CA GLN A 248 47.98 3.20 -29.80
C GLN A 248 48.58 4.49 -29.21
N VAL A 249 47.83 5.22 -28.39
CA VAL A 249 48.27 6.46 -27.71
C VAL A 249 49.59 6.29 -26.95
N PRO A 250 49.79 5.27 -26.07
CA PRO A 250 51.04 5.13 -25.33
C PRO A 250 52.22 4.78 -26.23
N ARG A 251 51.99 4.02 -27.32
CA ARG A 251 53.04 3.69 -28.29
C ARG A 251 53.50 4.95 -29.02
N LYS A 252 52.55 5.73 -29.54
CA LYS A 252 52.84 7.02 -30.19
C LYS A 252 53.48 8.03 -29.23
N ARG A 253 53.07 8.04 -27.95
CA ARG A 253 53.70 8.85 -26.91
C ARG A 253 55.16 8.46 -26.70
N LYS A 254 55.48 7.16 -26.61
CA LYS A 254 56.87 6.68 -26.50
C LYS A 254 57.70 7.02 -27.74
N GLU A 255 57.13 6.88 -28.94
CA GLU A 255 57.79 7.30 -30.18
C GLU A 255 58.08 8.81 -30.19
N MET A 256 57.13 9.64 -29.77
CA MET A 256 57.31 11.08 -29.66
C MET A 256 58.38 11.46 -28.64
N GLU A 257 58.42 10.82 -27.47
CA GLU A 257 59.49 11.03 -26.48
C GLU A 257 60.87 10.62 -27.03
N ARG A 258 60.95 9.50 -27.76
CA ARG A 258 62.19 9.07 -28.43
C ARG A 258 62.67 10.10 -29.44
N LEU A 259 61.79 10.57 -30.32
CA LEU A 259 62.10 11.59 -31.31
C LEU A 259 62.47 12.93 -30.66
N ARG A 260 61.81 13.33 -29.56
CA ARG A 260 62.20 14.51 -28.78
C ARG A 260 63.62 14.39 -28.22
N GLY A 261 63.98 13.22 -27.70
CA GLY A 261 65.35 12.93 -27.25
C GLY A 261 66.38 13.02 -28.38
N GLU A 262 66.05 12.49 -29.58
CA GLU A 262 66.90 12.58 -30.76
C GLU A 262 67.08 14.03 -31.24
N VAL A 263 65.99 14.82 -31.28
CA VAL A 263 66.05 16.24 -31.63
C VAL A 263 66.91 17.02 -30.63
N ALA A 264 66.73 16.81 -29.32
CA ALA A 264 67.55 17.45 -28.29
C ALA A 264 69.05 17.09 -28.43
N ALA A 265 69.36 15.84 -28.78
CA ALA A 265 70.74 15.43 -29.05
C ALA A 265 71.32 16.11 -30.31
N LEU A 266 70.52 16.26 -31.38
CA LEU A 266 70.92 16.97 -32.59
C LEU A 266 71.09 18.48 -32.35
N GLU A 267 70.23 19.09 -31.54
CA GLU A 267 70.37 20.48 -31.11
C GLU A 267 71.66 20.68 -30.31
N ASN A 268 71.97 19.78 -29.36
CA ASN A 268 73.24 19.81 -28.63
C ASN A 268 74.45 19.64 -29.56
N ARG A 269 74.39 18.72 -30.55
CA ARG A 269 75.45 18.57 -31.56
C ARG A 269 75.61 19.85 -32.40
N LYS A 270 74.50 20.47 -32.82
CA LYS A 270 74.51 21.75 -33.55
C LYS A 270 75.14 22.84 -32.70
N MET A 271 74.74 22.98 -31.44
CA MET A 271 75.31 23.96 -30.51
C MET A 271 76.81 23.73 -30.30
N ASN A 272 77.25 22.48 -30.10
CA ASN A 272 78.67 22.14 -29.98
C ASN A 272 79.47 22.45 -31.25
N SER A 273 78.92 22.12 -32.43
CA SER A 273 79.56 22.45 -33.72
C SER A 273 79.62 23.96 -33.96
N ALA A 274 78.57 24.70 -33.58
CA ALA A 274 78.52 26.15 -33.70
C ALA A 274 79.51 26.81 -32.74
N ALA A 275 79.64 26.29 -31.51
CA ALA A 275 80.65 26.72 -30.54
C ALA A 275 82.06 26.43 -31.06
N ALA A 276 82.33 25.23 -31.57
CA ALA A 276 83.62 24.87 -32.17
C ALA A 276 83.97 25.77 -33.38
N ALA A 277 82.99 26.08 -34.24
CA ALA A 277 83.16 26.99 -35.36
C ALA A 277 83.44 28.44 -34.91
N ARG A 278 82.74 28.93 -33.87
CA ARG A 278 83.00 30.24 -33.26
C ARG A 278 84.39 30.32 -32.63
N GLU A 279 84.82 29.27 -31.93
CA GLU A 279 86.18 29.19 -31.39
C GLU A 279 87.23 29.14 -32.49
N ALA A 280 87.00 28.40 -33.58
CA ALA A 280 87.89 28.37 -34.74
C ALA A 280 87.98 29.74 -35.42
N LYS A 281 86.85 30.45 -35.57
CA LYS A 281 86.82 31.84 -36.07
C LYS A 281 87.60 32.77 -35.13
N ARG A 282 87.40 32.67 -33.81
CA ARG A 282 88.14 33.47 -32.83
C ARG A 282 89.65 33.16 -32.85
N ARG A 283 90.04 31.89 -33.00
CA ARG A 283 91.46 31.51 -33.19
C ARG A 283 92.04 32.12 -34.47
N ARG A 284 91.28 32.14 -35.57
CA ARG A 284 91.70 32.77 -36.83
C ARG A 284 91.82 34.30 -36.70
N GLU A 285 90.83 34.96 -36.12
CA GLU A 285 90.84 36.41 -35.89
C GLU A 285 92.00 36.81 -34.97
N ASN A 286 92.24 36.08 -33.88
CA ASN A 286 93.39 36.33 -33.01
C ASN A 286 94.73 36.07 -33.71
N ALA A 287 94.81 35.11 -34.64
CA ALA A 287 96.02 34.85 -35.42
C ALA A 287 96.24 35.93 -36.51
N GLN A 288 95.18 36.55 -37.01
CA GLN A 288 95.24 37.51 -38.12
C GLN A 288 95.34 38.96 -37.65
N GLY A 289 94.75 39.30 -36.50
CA GLY A 289 94.82 40.62 -35.87
C GLY A 289 96.20 40.98 -35.28
N GLY A 290 97.10 40.01 -35.10
CA GLY A 290 98.48 40.30 -34.71
C GLY A 290 99.32 40.90 -35.85
N VAL A 291 99.01 40.57 -37.11
CA VAL A 291 99.82 40.98 -38.27
C VAL A 291 99.41 42.36 -38.80
N GLU A 292 98.12 42.71 -38.70
CA GLU A 292 97.63 44.03 -39.14
C GLU A 292 98.04 45.15 -38.16
N ASP A 293 98.06 44.90 -36.85
CA ASP A 293 98.54 45.87 -35.86
C ASP A 293 100.05 46.16 -36.01
N GLU A 294 100.87 45.15 -36.36
CA GLU A 294 102.30 45.37 -36.67
C GLU A 294 102.50 46.23 -37.93
N LEU A 295 101.68 46.03 -38.96
CA LEU A 295 101.74 46.82 -40.19
C LEU A 295 101.29 48.27 -39.98
N GLU A 296 100.23 48.50 -39.20
CA GLU A 296 99.80 49.86 -38.85
C GLU A 296 100.82 50.61 -37.99
N ALA A 297 101.44 49.93 -37.00
CA ALA A 297 102.50 50.52 -36.19
C ALA A 297 103.68 50.98 -37.06
N ARG A 298 104.06 50.17 -38.05
CA ARG A 298 105.12 50.50 -39.01
C ARG A 298 104.72 51.66 -39.94
N GLY A 299 103.46 51.69 -40.39
CA GLY A 299 102.91 52.79 -41.20
C GLY A 299 102.90 54.13 -40.47
N ARG A 300 102.55 54.14 -39.17
CA ARG A 300 102.62 55.36 -38.33
C ARG A 300 104.06 55.85 -38.16
N TRP A 301 105.00 54.92 -37.97
CA TRP A 301 106.42 55.26 -37.87
C TRP A 301 106.96 55.87 -39.17
N TYR A 302 106.63 55.29 -40.33
CA TYR A 302 107.04 55.85 -41.61
C TYR A 302 106.46 57.24 -41.86
N ARG A 303 105.17 57.48 -41.56
CA ARG A 303 104.58 58.82 -41.69
C ARG A 303 105.22 59.85 -40.77
N ALA A 304 105.52 59.46 -39.52
CA ALA A 304 106.23 60.33 -38.58
C ALA A 304 107.64 60.68 -39.10
N SER A 305 108.36 59.70 -39.65
CA SER A 305 109.67 59.92 -40.26
C SER A 305 109.59 60.84 -41.49
N GLU A 306 108.54 60.70 -42.31
CA GLU A 306 108.30 61.56 -43.47
C GLU A 306 108.04 63.02 -43.06
N THR A 307 107.23 63.25 -42.02
CA THR A 307 106.97 64.60 -41.52
C THR A 307 108.23 65.29 -40.98
N VAL A 308 109.12 64.55 -40.32
CA VAL A 308 110.40 65.11 -39.82
C VAL A 308 111.33 65.43 -40.99
N LEU A 309 111.43 64.54 -41.99
CA LEU A 309 112.23 64.77 -43.19
C LEU A 309 111.76 65.99 -43.99
N ARG A 310 110.44 66.21 -44.10
CA ARG A 310 109.89 67.41 -44.75
C ARG A 310 110.23 68.70 -44.00
N GLN A 311 110.31 68.67 -42.67
CA GLN A 311 110.67 69.86 -41.86
C GLN A 311 112.16 70.23 -41.94
N VAL A 312 113.07 69.28 -42.20
CA VAL A 312 114.51 69.55 -42.25
C VAL A 312 114.98 70.07 -43.62
N LEU A 313 114.20 69.83 -44.68
CA LEU A 313 114.58 70.17 -46.05
C LEU A 313 113.99 71.52 -46.56
N ASP A 314 113.29 72.29 -45.73
CA ASP A 314 112.73 73.62 -46.05
C ASP A 314 112.05 73.74 -47.44
N LEU A 315 111.37 72.66 -47.85
CA LEU A 315 110.54 72.65 -49.06
C LEU A 315 109.14 73.14 -48.70
N GLN A 316 108.86 74.43 -48.92
CA GLN A 316 107.50 74.96 -48.87
C GLN A 316 106.70 74.48 -50.10
N GLY A 317 105.66 73.69 -49.84
CA GLY A 317 104.69 73.13 -50.78
C GLY A 317 103.89 72.03 -50.13
#